data_AF-A0A370QM88-F1
#
_entry.id   AF-A0A370QM88-F1
#
_cell.length_a   1.000
_cell.length_b   1.000
_cell.length_c   1.000
_cell.angle_alpha   90.00
_cell.angle_beta   90.00
_cell.angle_gamma   90.00
#
_symmetry.space_group_name_H-M   'P 1'
#
loop_
_entity.id
_entity.type
_entity.pdbx_description
1 polymer ?
#
loop_
_entity_poly.entity_id
_entity_poly.type
_entity_poly.pdbx_seq_one_letter_code
_entity_poly.pdbx_strand_id
1 'polypeptide(L)'
;MTFLHNINKNKYEIIAVLLMVSIGLINLGWLSLKRIPETPPGYYENIVIEHTRLLTKLRSEYQNQRTEMRDELMSKKHTFLEAAQIALKLNIAESRYLDFWLAEKPIIIGMLKPFEEKKYLSWYLNLPPETQKLVKNIADNLHSIYPKLAECNQNAINDYMALVSGLTAPSEDKLSDALVAQTRVIMRNITQNKNSLSEECDSAMVSYFSSVQLLSRTYSTLADTYQVYSERNEIIRKILSTVLSFFLFVVCYKCRENLIKKAAQSLGG
;
A
#
# COMPACT_ATOMS: atom_id res chain seq x y z
N MET A 1 -26.35 50.77 13.58
CA MET A 1 -26.35 51.57 12.33
C MET A 1 -24.95 51.89 11.80
N THR A 2 -23.95 52.07 12.67
CA THR A 2 -22.55 52.44 12.33
C THR A 2 -21.76 51.37 11.54
N PHE A 3 -22.00 50.08 11.78
CA PHE A 3 -21.26 48.99 11.11
C PHE A 3 -21.56 48.86 9.61
N LEU A 4 -22.84 48.83 9.24
CA LEU A 4 -23.29 48.79 7.82
C LEU A 4 -22.87 50.05 7.04
N HIS A 5 -22.85 51.21 7.69
CA HIS A 5 -22.40 52.46 7.08
C HIS A 5 -20.88 52.44 6.79
N ASN A 6 -20.06 51.94 7.72
CA ASN A 6 -18.62 51.74 7.52
C ASN A 6 -18.31 50.71 6.43
N ILE A 7 -19.08 49.62 6.34
CA ILE A 7 -18.96 48.62 5.26
C ILE A 7 -19.24 49.27 3.90
N ASN A 8 -20.28 50.10 3.79
CA ASN A 8 -20.58 50.79 2.54
C ASN A 8 -19.49 51.81 2.14
N LYS A 9 -18.83 52.46 3.11
CA LYS A 9 -17.79 53.47 2.86
C LYS A 9 -16.45 52.88 2.41
N ASN A 10 -16.13 51.66 2.83
CA ASN A 10 -14.87 50.95 2.54
C ASN A 10 -15.07 49.64 1.76
N LYS A 11 -16.21 49.51 1.07
CA LYS A 11 -16.64 48.28 0.40
C LYS A 11 -15.58 47.66 -0.51
N TYR A 12 -14.87 48.48 -1.29
CA TYR A 12 -13.85 48.00 -2.23
C TYR A 12 -12.57 47.50 -1.54
N GLU A 13 -12.16 48.12 -0.44
CA GLU A 13 -11.00 47.69 0.36
C GLU A 13 -11.28 46.33 1.01
N ILE A 14 -12.48 46.16 1.59
CA ILE A 14 -12.92 44.89 2.18
C ILE A 14 -12.96 43.78 1.12
N ILE A 15 -13.51 44.06 -0.07
CA ILE A 15 -13.56 43.08 -1.16
C ILE A 15 -12.14 42.72 -1.64
N ALA A 16 -11.23 43.67 -1.74
CA ALA A 16 -9.84 43.41 -2.15
C ALA A 16 -9.10 42.50 -1.15
N VAL A 17 -9.25 42.76 0.15
CA VAL A 17 -8.67 41.90 1.21
C VAL A 17 -9.24 40.50 1.15
N LEU A 18 -10.56 40.35 1.00
CA LEU A 18 -11.20 39.04 0.86
C LEU A 18 -10.69 38.28 -0.36
N LEU A 19 -10.55 38.94 -1.52
CA LEU A 19 -9.99 38.33 -2.73
C LEU A 19 -8.54 37.88 -2.56
N MET A 20 -7.69 38.69 -1.91
CA MET A 20 -6.30 38.31 -1.61
C MET A 20 -6.23 37.08 -0.70
N VAL A 21 -7.07 37.02 0.34
CA VAL A 21 -7.17 35.84 1.22
C VAL A 21 -7.67 34.62 0.46
N SER A 22 -8.69 34.76 -0.39
CA SER A 22 -9.20 33.65 -1.22
C SER A 22 -8.13 33.10 -2.18
N ILE A 23 -7.37 33.96 -2.85
CA ILE A 23 -6.26 33.53 -3.73
C ILE A 23 -5.19 32.79 -2.93
N GLY A 24 -4.83 33.30 -1.75
CA GLY A 24 -3.86 32.65 -0.85
C GLY A 24 -4.32 31.26 -0.40
N LEU A 25 -5.58 31.12 0.02
CA LEU A 25 -6.17 29.86 0.47
C LEU A 25 -6.25 28.83 -0.67
N ILE A 26 -6.63 29.25 -1.88
CA ILE A 26 -6.68 28.36 -3.05
C ILE A 26 -5.29 27.81 -3.38
N ASN A 27 -4.26 28.67 -3.36
CA ASN A 27 -2.89 28.25 -3.66
C ASN A 27 -2.28 27.37 -2.55
N LEU A 28 -2.55 27.66 -1.27
CA LEU A 28 -2.11 26.83 -0.14
C LEU A 28 -2.80 25.47 -0.12
N GLY A 29 -4.13 25.42 -0.31
CA GLY A 29 -4.87 24.17 -0.42
C GLY A 29 -4.36 23.30 -1.57
N TRP A 30 -3.93 23.92 -2.67
CA TRP A 30 -3.36 23.20 -3.79
C TRP A 30 -2.00 22.57 -3.53
N LEU A 31 -1.10 23.29 -2.87
CA LEU A 31 0.21 22.77 -2.46
C LEU A 31 0.10 21.55 -1.53
N SER A 32 -1.04 21.41 -0.83
CA SER A 32 -1.33 20.27 0.04
C SER A 32 -1.85 19.03 -0.70
N LEU A 33 -2.36 19.16 -1.93
CA LEU A 33 -2.82 18.06 -2.79
C LEU A 33 -1.68 17.26 -3.45
N LYS A 34 -0.45 17.39 -2.93
CA LYS A 34 0.80 16.88 -3.51
C LYS A 34 0.68 15.47 -4.11
N ARG A 35 1.22 15.39 -5.32
CA ARG A 35 1.36 14.25 -6.24
C ARG A 35 1.50 12.92 -5.53
N ILE A 36 0.75 11.90 -5.97
CA ILE A 36 1.22 10.52 -5.87
C ILE A 36 2.67 10.52 -6.36
N PRO A 37 3.64 10.00 -5.59
CA PRO A 37 5.03 9.98 -6.02
C PRO A 37 5.09 9.40 -7.44
N GLU A 38 5.66 10.17 -8.37
CA GLU A 38 5.85 9.75 -9.75
C GLU A 38 6.79 8.54 -9.74
N THR A 39 6.21 7.35 -9.79
CA THR A 39 6.96 6.13 -10.00
C THR A 39 7.20 5.95 -11.48
N PRO A 40 8.44 5.67 -11.92
CA PRO A 40 8.72 5.42 -13.33
C PRO A 40 7.78 4.36 -13.92
N PRO A 41 7.35 4.50 -15.19
CA PRO A 41 6.59 3.46 -15.87
C PRO A 41 7.27 2.10 -15.74
N GLY A 42 6.51 1.07 -15.38
CA GLY A 42 7.01 -0.29 -15.20
C GLY A 42 7.78 -0.55 -13.89
N TYR A 43 7.99 0.44 -13.02
CA TYR A 43 8.72 0.26 -11.75
C TYR A 43 8.16 -0.90 -10.91
N TYR A 44 6.86 -0.86 -10.59
CA TYR A 44 6.21 -1.92 -9.82
C TYR A 44 6.10 -3.24 -10.59
N GLU A 45 5.87 -3.17 -11.90
CA GLU A 45 5.77 -4.37 -12.76
C GLU A 45 7.07 -5.15 -12.80
N ASN A 46 8.19 -4.46 -12.95
CA ASN A 46 9.51 -5.07 -12.95
C ASN A 46 9.84 -5.72 -11.60
N ILE A 47 9.52 -5.04 -10.49
CA ILE A 47 9.67 -5.58 -9.14
C ILE A 47 8.84 -6.87 -8.99
N VAL A 48 7.57 -6.83 -9.36
CA VAL A 48 6.69 -8.00 -9.23
C VAL A 48 7.12 -9.15 -10.15
N ILE A 49 7.65 -8.87 -11.35
CA ILE A 49 8.22 -9.91 -12.22
C ILE A 49 9.42 -10.59 -11.55
N GLU A 50 10.35 -9.80 -11.01
CA GLU A 50 11.53 -10.33 -10.31
C GLU A 50 11.10 -11.15 -9.09
N HIS A 51 10.19 -10.63 -8.30
CA HIS A 51 9.66 -11.30 -7.11
C HIS A 51 8.88 -12.56 -7.44
N THR A 52 8.11 -12.58 -8.54
CA THR A 52 7.43 -13.80 -9.02
C THR A 52 8.42 -14.89 -9.38
N ARG A 53 9.56 -14.55 -10.00
CA ARG A 53 10.63 -15.51 -10.28
C ARG A 53 11.23 -16.05 -8.99
N LEU A 54 11.50 -15.18 -8.03
CA LEU A 54 12.04 -15.57 -6.73
C LEU A 54 11.07 -16.46 -5.95
N LEU A 55 9.78 -16.12 -5.92
CA LEU A 55 8.74 -16.97 -5.35
C LEU A 55 8.70 -18.34 -6.01
N THR A 56 8.69 -18.39 -7.34
CA THR A 56 8.61 -19.65 -8.08
C THR A 56 9.78 -20.55 -7.71
N LYS A 57 10.98 -19.97 -7.56
CA LYS A 57 12.17 -20.67 -7.07
C LYS A 57 11.99 -21.19 -5.63
N LEU A 58 11.56 -20.33 -4.71
CA LEU A 58 11.35 -20.71 -3.30
C LEU A 58 10.28 -21.79 -3.14
N ARG A 59 9.18 -21.69 -3.88
CA ARG A 59 8.12 -22.69 -3.91
C ARG A 59 8.63 -24.02 -4.46
N SER A 60 9.41 -24.00 -5.54
CA SER A 60 10.04 -25.19 -6.11
C SER A 60 11.02 -25.84 -5.12
N GLU A 61 11.86 -25.05 -4.46
CA GLU A 61 12.77 -25.52 -3.40
C GLU A 61 11.99 -26.20 -2.27
N TYR A 62 10.94 -25.56 -1.77
CA TYR A 62 10.05 -26.13 -0.75
C TYR A 62 9.42 -27.45 -1.18
N GLN A 63 8.85 -27.52 -2.40
CA GLN A 63 8.22 -28.76 -2.90
C GLN A 63 9.24 -29.89 -3.14
N ASN A 64 10.46 -29.55 -3.56
CA ASN A 64 11.55 -30.52 -3.68
C ASN A 64 11.95 -31.07 -2.32
N GLN A 65 12.11 -30.20 -1.30
CA GLN A 65 12.40 -30.62 0.07
C GLN A 65 11.28 -31.48 0.66
N ARG A 66 10.02 -31.17 0.34
CA ARG A 66 8.86 -31.98 0.75
C ARG A 66 8.88 -33.37 0.11
N THR A 67 9.33 -33.47 -1.14
CA THR A 67 9.47 -34.74 -1.86
C THR A 67 10.63 -35.56 -1.30
N GLU A 68 11.79 -34.95 -1.11
CA GLU A 68 12.99 -35.57 -0.51
C GLU A 68 12.68 -36.12 0.88
N MET A 69 12.04 -35.34 1.76
CA MET A 69 11.60 -35.78 3.08
C MET A 69 10.66 -36.99 2.99
N ARG A 70 9.72 -37.03 2.03
CA ARG A 70 8.81 -38.17 1.88
C ARG A 70 9.58 -39.44 1.50
N ASP A 71 10.50 -39.33 0.54
CA ASP A 71 11.31 -40.47 0.09
C ASP A 71 12.20 -41.01 1.23
N GLU A 72 12.81 -40.11 1.99
CA GLU A 72 13.63 -40.44 3.17
C GLU A 72 12.79 -41.13 4.26
N LEU A 73 11.66 -40.55 4.66
CA LEU A 73 10.81 -41.13 5.71
C LEU A 73 10.20 -42.48 5.32
N MET A 74 9.87 -42.68 4.04
CA MET A 74 9.39 -43.96 3.54
C MET A 74 10.49 -45.04 3.51
N SER A 75 11.77 -44.65 3.53
CA SER A 75 12.90 -45.58 3.61
C SER A 75 13.05 -46.27 4.97
N LYS A 76 12.40 -45.75 6.04
CA LYS A 76 12.39 -46.27 7.42
C LYS A 76 13.77 -46.49 8.07
N LYS A 77 14.81 -45.78 7.62
CA LYS A 77 16.21 -45.98 8.09
C LYS A 77 16.73 -44.92 9.08
N HIS A 78 15.91 -43.96 9.48
CA HIS A 78 16.39 -42.77 10.19
C HIS A 78 16.28 -42.88 11.71
N THR A 79 17.32 -42.42 12.40
CA THR A 79 17.32 -42.12 13.83
C THR A 79 16.53 -40.83 14.12
N PHE A 80 16.19 -40.58 15.40
CA PHE A 80 15.54 -39.34 15.82
C PHE A 80 16.27 -38.08 15.34
N LEU A 81 17.61 -38.06 15.51
CA LEU A 81 18.45 -36.92 15.14
C LEU A 81 18.41 -36.65 13.63
N GLU A 82 18.52 -37.69 12.81
CA GLU A 82 18.45 -37.59 11.35
C GLU A 82 17.06 -37.10 10.92
N ALA A 83 15.99 -37.67 11.48
CA ALA A 83 14.64 -37.23 11.16
C ALA A 83 14.37 -35.78 11.62
N ALA A 84 15.00 -35.32 12.71
CA ALA A 84 14.88 -33.94 13.17
C ALA A 84 15.64 -32.96 12.26
N GLN A 85 16.79 -33.37 11.72
CA GLN A 85 17.53 -32.61 10.71
C GLN A 85 16.76 -32.49 9.40
N ILE A 86 16.11 -33.56 8.95
CA ILE A 86 15.24 -33.56 7.77
C ILE A 86 14.06 -32.59 7.99
N ALA A 87 13.36 -32.70 9.13
CA ALA A 87 12.27 -31.79 9.47
C ALA A 87 12.72 -30.32 9.55
N LEU A 88 13.90 -30.05 10.10
CA LEU A 88 14.49 -28.72 10.15
C LEU A 88 14.77 -28.17 8.74
N LYS A 89 15.38 -28.97 7.87
CA LYS A 89 15.68 -28.59 6.48
C LYS A 89 14.41 -28.21 5.73
N LEU A 90 13.35 -29.00 5.86
CA LEU A 90 12.04 -28.72 5.27
C LEU A 90 11.42 -27.44 5.84
N ASN A 91 11.43 -27.27 7.16
CA ASN A 91 10.83 -26.10 7.80
C ASN A 91 11.60 -24.81 7.47
N ILE A 92 12.92 -24.87 7.26
CA ILE A 92 13.69 -23.72 6.76
C ILE A 92 13.22 -23.33 5.35
N ALA A 93 13.02 -24.29 4.45
CA ALA A 93 12.51 -24.01 3.11
C ALA A 93 11.09 -23.45 3.13
N GLU A 94 10.21 -24.01 3.96
CA GLU A 94 8.84 -23.53 4.18
C GLU A 94 8.83 -22.10 4.75
N SER A 95 9.63 -21.83 5.78
CA SER A 95 9.74 -20.51 6.40
C SER A 95 10.24 -19.47 5.40
N ARG A 96 11.29 -19.77 4.62
CA ARG A 96 11.78 -18.84 3.57
C ARG A 96 10.73 -18.54 2.51
N TYR A 97 9.95 -19.55 2.12
CA TYR A 97 8.85 -19.37 1.19
C TYR A 97 7.76 -18.47 1.78
N LEU A 98 7.37 -18.70 3.04
CA LEU A 98 6.37 -17.93 3.77
C LEU A 98 6.86 -16.55 4.23
N ASP A 99 8.15 -16.31 4.41
CA ASP A 99 8.69 -14.99 4.79
C ASP A 99 8.65 -14.02 3.61
N PHE A 100 8.52 -14.55 2.39
CA PHE A 100 8.58 -13.74 1.18
C PHE A 100 7.51 -12.64 1.16
N TRP A 101 6.27 -12.96 1.55
CA TRP A 101 5.19 -11.95 1.53
C TRP A 101 5.43 -10.83 2.54
N LEU A 102 6.15 -11.08 3.64
CA LEU A 102 6.51 -10.06 4.62
C LEU A 102 7.49 -9.03 4.02
N ALA A 103 8.43 -9.49 3.20
CA ALA A 103 9.37 -8.62 2.49
C ALA A 103 8.66 -7.74 1.44
N GLU A 104 7.64 -8.29 0.75
CA GLU A 104 6.88 -7.55 -0.24
C GLU A 104 5.82 -6.61 0.33
N LYS A 105 5.22 -6.98 1.46
CA LYS A 105 4.08 -6.27 2.06
C LYS A 105 4.24 -4.74 2.10
N PRO A 106 5.39 -4.15 2.47
CA PRO A 106 5.57 -2.69 2.46
C PRO A 106 5.39 -2.07 1.07
N ILE A 107 5.83 -2.74 0.01
CA ILE A 107 5.69 -2.29 -1.38
C ILE A 107 4.20 -2.29 -1.75
N ILE A 108 3.49 -3.37 -1.43
CA ILE A 108 2.06 -3.52 -1.74
C ILE A 108 1.21 -2.50 -0.99
N ILE A 109 1.51 -2.25 0.30
CA ILE A 109 0.88 -1.17 1.07
C ILE A 109 1.16 0.18 0.42
N GLY A 110 2.40 0.42 -0.03
CA GLY A 110 2.76 1.63 -0.77
C GLY A 110 1.92 1.83 -2.04
N MET A 111 1.66 0.75 -2.77
CA MET A 111 0.81 0.76 -3.96
C MET A 111 -0.68 0.98 -3.63
N LEU A 112 -1.15 0.51 -2.48
CA LEU A 112 -2.56 0.67 -2.08
C LEU A 112 -2.88 2.00 -1.40
N LYS A 113 -1.87 2.64 -0.80
CA LYS A 113 -1.99 3.89 -0.04
C LYS A 113 -2.76 5.02 -0.77
N PRO A 114 -2.60 5.23 -2.09
CA PRO A 114 -3.41 6.22 -2.81
C PRO A 114 -4.93 5.97 -2.81
N PHE A 115 -5.38 4.76 -2.49
CA PHE A 115 -6.81 4.41 -2.46
C PHE A 115 -7.42 4.52 -1.06
N GLU A 116 -6.58 4.52 -0.03
CA GLU A 116 -7.02 4.52 1.37
C GLU A 116 -7.00 5.95 1.95
N GLU A 117 -6.11 6.82 1.46
CA GLU A 117 -5.99 8.17 2.01
C GLU A 117 -7.03 9.14 1.45
N LYS A 118 -7.72 9.85 2.37
CA LYS A 118 -8.74 10.86 2.05
C LYS A 118 -8.29 11.91 1.04
N LYS A 119 -7.00 12.25 1.02
CA LYS A 119 -6.44 13.27 0.12
C LYS A 119 -6.41 12.83 -1.35
N TYR A 120 -6.50 11.53 -1.63
CA TYR A 120 -6.56 10.95 -2.97
C TYR A 120 -7.95 10.38 -3.32
N LEU A 121 -8.88 10.36 -2.36
CA LEU A 121 -10.23 9.81 -2.54
C LEU A 121 -10.99 10.48 -3.70
N SER A 122 -10.84 11.81 -3.87
CA SER A 122 -11.48 12.51 -4.99
C SER A 122 -10.96 12.06 -6.35
N TRP A 123 -9.68 11.67 -6.45
CA TRP A 123 -9.14 11.09 -7.67
C TRP A 123 -9.67 9.67 -7.88
N TYR A 124 -9.68 8.83 -6.84
CA TYR A 124 -10.20 7.47 -6.91
C TYR A 124 -11.64 7.42 -7.43
N LEU A 125 -12.50 8.32 -6.94
CA LEU A 125 -13.89 8.44 -7.40
C LEU A 125 -14.03 8.82 -8.88
N ASN A 126 -13.00 9.40 -9.49
CA ASN A 126 -12.97 9.77 -10.91
C ASN A 126 -12.35 8.70 -11.82
N LEU A 127 -11.85 7.59 -11.27
CA LEU A 127 -11.41 6.44 -12.07
C LEU A 127 -12.59 5.78 -12.79
N PRO A 128 -12.37 5.06 -13.90
CA PRO A 128 -13.41 4.23 -14.50
C PRO A 128 -14.02 3.27 -13.47
N PRO A 129 -15.35 3.04 -13.46
CA PRO A 129 -16.00 2.17 -12.48
C PRO A 129 -15.42 0.75 -12.44
N GLU A 130 -15.01 0.22 -13.60
CA GLU A 130 -14.37 -1.09 -13.71
C GLU A 130 -13.02 -1.13 -12.99
N THR A 131 -12.22 -0.07 -13.12
CA THR A 131 -10.93 0.08 -12.44
C THR A 131 -11.13 0.20 -10.92
N GLN A 132 -12.13 0.98 -10.48
CA GLN A 132 -12.46 1.08 -9.05
C GLN A 132 -12.84 -0.29 -8.47
N LYS A 133 -13.73 -1.01 -9.16
CA LYS A 133 -14.15 -2.36 -8.76
C LYS A 133 -12.97 -3.33 -8.71
N LEU A 134 -12.08 -3.28 -9.69
CA LEU A 134 -10.88 -4.11 -9.75
C LEU A 134 -9.94 -3.84 -8.56
N VAL A 135 -9.60 -2.58 -8.30
CA VAL A 135 -8.73 -2.19 -7.19
C VAL A 135 -9.34 -2.59 -5.85
N LYS A 136 -10.64 -2.34 -5.67
CA LYS A 136 -11.36 -2.76 -4.46
C LYS A 136 -11.31 -4.28 -4.27
N ASN A 137 -11.61 -5.05 -5.31
CA ASN A 137 -11.56 -6.52 -5.23
C ASN A 137 -10.16 -7.03 -4.87
N ILE A 138 -9.10 -6.42 -5.41
CA ILE A 138 -7.71 -6.75 -5.07
C ILE A 138 -7.44 -6.45 -3.59
N ALA A 139 -7.83 -5.27 -3.11
CA ALA A 139 -7.63 -4.87 -1.72
C ALA A 139 -8.40 -5.81 -0.76
N ASP A 140 -9.66 -6.11 -1.07
CA ASP A 140 -10.50 -7.03 -0.29
C ASP A 140 -9.88 -8.45 -0.25
N ASN A 141 -9.39 -8.95 -1.40
CA ASN A 141 -8.69 -10.23 -1.47
C ASN A 141 -7.43 -10.24 -0.59
N LEU A 142 -6.57 -9.22 -0.71
CA LEU A 142 -5.35 -9.12 0.09
C LEU A 142 -5.66 -9.07 1.59
N HIS A 143 -6.66 -8.28 2.01
CA HIS A 143 -7.10 -8.20 3.41
C HIS A 143 -7.61 -9.55 3.93
N SER A 144 -8.27 -10.35 3.08
CA SER A 144 -8.73 -11.69 3.46
C SER A 144 -7.58 -12.71 3.57
N ILE A 145 -6.48 -12.52 2.83
CA ILE A 145 -5.35 -13.45 2.76
C ILE A 145 -4.33 -13.18 3.88
N TYR A 146 -4.11 -11.92 4.27
CA TYR A 146 -3.09 -11.55 5.25
C TYR A 146 -3.19 -12.30 6.59
N PRO A 147 -4.37 -12.48 7.21
CA PRO A 147 -4.46 -13.23 8.46
C PRO A 147 -4.00 -14.69 8.31
N LYS A 148 -4.37 -15.33 7.20
CA LYS A 148 -3.98 -16.72 6.90
C LYS A 148 -2.47 -16.85 6.73
N LEU A 149 -1.86 -15.92 5.99
CA LEU A 149 -0.41 -15.90 5.81
C LEU A 149 0.34 -15.63 7.12
N ALA A 150 -0.18 -14.74 7.97
CA ALA A 150 0.38 -14.48 9.28
C ALA A 150 0.33 -15.73 10.18
N GLU A 151 -0.78 -16.47 10.17
CA GLU A 151 -0.92 -17.73 10.90
C GLU A 151 0.06 -18.80 10.39
N CYS A 152 0.13 -19.01 9.07
CA CYS A 152 1.07 -19.94 8.44
C CYS A 152 2.53 -19.63 8.82
N ASN A 153 2.92 -18.35 8.72
CA ASN A 153 4.26 -17.89 9.05
C ASN A 153 4.58 -18.11 10.54
N GLN A 154 3.67 -17.73 11.44
CA GLN A 154 3.85 -17.92 12.88
C GLN A 154 4.01 -19.40 13.24
N ASN A 155 3.23 -20.28 12.61
CA ASN A 155 3.33 -21.73 12.83
C ASN A 155 4.69 -22.28 12.38
N ALA A 156 5.18 -21.85 11.21
CA ALA A 156 6.49 -22.26 10.70
C ALA A 156 7.64 -21.79 11.61
N ILE A 157 7.59 -20.53 12.09
CA ILE A 157 8.56 -19.96 13.02
C ILE A 157 8.56 -20.71 14.35
N ASN A 158 7.40 -21.00 14.92
CA ASN A 158 7.29 -21.72 16.19
C ASN A 158 7.95 -23.11 16.09
N ASP A 159 7.67 -23.84 15.02
CA ASP A 159 8.27 -25.15 14.79
C ASP A 159 9.77 -25.05 14.54
N TYR A 160 10.23 -23.98 13.87
CA TYR A 160 11.65 -23.74 13.62
C TYR A 160 12.41 -23.55 14.94
N MET A 161 11.88 -22.67 15.81
CA MET A 161 12.47 -22.38 17.11
C MET A 161 12.52 -23.63 18.00
N ALA A 162 11.45 -24.44 18.01
CA ALA A 162 11.41 -25.69 18.76
C ALA A 162 12.46 -26.70 18.26
N LEU A 163 12.56 -26.90 16.93
CA LEU A 163 13.54 -27.81 16.32
C LEU A 163 14.97 -27.37 16.61
N VAL A 164 15.30 -26.09 16.43
CA VAL A 164 16.64 -25.55 16.73
C VAL A 164 16.98 -25.70 18.21
N SER A 165 16.04 -25.37 19.10
CA SER A 165 16.24 -25.48 20.55
C SER A 165 16.57 -26.91 20.98
N GLY A 166 15.81 -27.90 20.50
CA GLY A 166 16.05 -29.32 20.80
C GLY A 166 17.36 -29.87 20.22
N LEU A 167 17.79 -29.37 19.05
CA LEU A 167 19.04 -29.80 18.40
C LEU A 167 20.30 -29.17 19.00
N THR A 168 20.21 -27.94 19.52
CA THR A 168 21.39 -27.15 19.95
C THR A 168 21.65 -27.16 21.44
N ALA A 169 20.60 -27.29 22.27
CA ALA A 169 20.73 -27.28 23.73
C ALA A 169 19.74 -28.27 24.36
N PRO A 170 19.95 -29.58 24.16
CA PRO A 170 19.01 -30.61 24.55
C PRO A 170 18.81 -30.64 26.08
N SER A 171 17.55 -30.53 26.48
CA SER A 171 17.02 -30.83 27.82
C SER A 171 15.72 -31.60 27.63
N GLU A 172 15.26 -32.35 28.64
CA GLU A 172 14.09 -33.22 28.50
C GLU A 172 12.85 -32.49 27.94
N ASP A 173 12.54 -31.30 28.45
CA ASP A 173 11.45 -30.45 27.96
C ASP A 173 11.64 -30.02 26.48
N LYS A 174 12.85 -29.55 26.14
CA LYS A 174 13.18 -29.10 24.77
C LYS A 174 13.21 -30.24 23.74
N LEU A 175 13.60 -31.44 24.15
CA LEU A 175 13.55 -32.63 23.30
C LEU A 175 12.10 -33.04 23.03
N SER A 176 11.24 -32.95 24.05
CA SER A 176 9.80 -33.16 23.89
C SER A 176 9.19 -32.15 22.91
N ASP A 177 9.47 -30.86 23.09
CA ASP A 177 8.98 -29.81 22.19
C ASP A 177 9.47 -30.00 20.75
N ALA A 178 10.75 -30.37 20.58
CA ALA A 178 11.33 -30.65 19.27
C ALA A 178 10.71 -31.89 18.61
N LEU A 179 10.39 -32.94 19.36
CA LEU A 179 9.70 -34.13 18.85
C LEU A 179 8.27 -33.79 18.41
N VAL A 180 7.57 -32.95 19.17
CA VAL A 180 6.22 -32.47 18.81
C VAL A 180 6.28 -31.61 17.55
N ALA A 181 7.25 -30.69 17.45
CA ALA A 181 7.46 -29.86 16.26
C ALA A 181 7.84 -30.71 15.04
N GLN A 182 8.77 -31.64 15.19
CA GLN A 182 9.15 -32.61 14.14
C GLN A 182 7.94 -33.37 13.62
N THR A 183 7.12 -33.91 14.53
CA THR A 183 5.92 -34.67 14.17
C THR A 183 4.92 -33.78 13.43
N ARG A 184 4.70 -32.54 13.88
CA ARG A 184 3.82 -31.58 13.19
C ARG A 184 4.31 -31.25 11.78
N VAL A 185 5.60 -30.93 11.63
CA VAL A 185 6.22 -30.63 10.32
C VAL A 185 6.08 -31.81 9.36
N ILE A 186 6.41 -33.02 9.83
CA ILE A 186 6.30 -34.23 9.02
C ILE A 186 4.84 -34.49 8.63
N MET A 187 3.92 -34.47 9.61
CA MET A 187 2.52 -34.83 9.38
C MET A 187 1.81 -33.85 8.46
N ARG A 188 2.05 -32.53 8.61
CA ARG A 188 1.47 -31.53 7.69
C ARG A 188 1.97 -31.67 6.25
N ASN A 189 3.20 -32.17 6.08
CA ASN A 189 3.84 -32.27 4.77
C ASN A 189 3.65 -33.63 4.09
N ILE A 190 3.48 -34.72 4.83
CA ILE A 190 3.13 -36.04 4.28
C ILE A 190 1.68 -36.07 3.85
N THR A 191 0.78 -35.40 4.58
CA THR A 191 -0.65 -35.39 4.26
C THR A 191 -0.87 -34.80 2.85
N GLN A 192 -1.52 -35.58 1.98
CA GLN A 192 -1.86 -35.20 0.60
C GLN A 192 -3.30 -34.64 0.46
N ASN A 193 -3.94 -34.33 1.59
CA ASN A 193 -5.27 -33.75 1.58
C ASN A 193 -5.21 -32.30 1.06
N LYS A 194 -6.15 -31.94 0.17
CA LYS A 194 -6.34 -30.56 -0.30
C LYS A 194 -6.62 -29.58 0.85
N ASN A 195 -7.12 -30.07 1.98
CA ASN A 195 -7.37 -29.29 3.19
C ASN A 195 -6.25 -29.49 4.24
N SER A 196 -5.06 -29.93 3.83
CA SER A 196 -3.93 -29.98 4.75
C SER A 196 -3.37 -28.57 4.95
N LEU A 197 -2.89 -28.28 6.16
CA LEU A 197 -2.31 -26.97 6.50
C LEU A 197 -1.25 -26.51 5.48
N SER A 198 -0.41 -27.43 4.98
CA SER A 198 0.60 -27.10 3.96
C SER A 198 -0.02 -26.64 2.64
N GLU A 199 -1.11 -27.27 2.18
CA GLU A 199 -1.78 -26.89 0.94
C GLU A 199 -2.55 -25.57 1.12
N GLU A 200 -3.14 -25.36 2.29
CA GLU A 200 -3.80 -24.10 2.64
C GLU A 200 -2.81 -22.92 2.64
N CYS A 201 -1.64 -23.09 3.25
CA CYS A 201 -0.58 -22.08 3.28
C CYS A 201 -0.02 -21.81 1.88
N ASP A 202 0.20 -22.85 1.07
CA ASP A 202 0.64 -22.68 -0.32
C ASP A 202 -0.42 -21.98 -1.18
N SER A 203 -1.70 -22.33 -1.01
CA SER A 203 -2.82 -21.69 -1.70
C SER A 203 -2.95 -20.22 -1.31
N ALA A 204 -2.75 -19.88 -0.03
CA ALA A 204 -2.74 -18.50 0.43
C ALA A 204 -1.60 -17.68 -0.21
N MET A 205 -0.39 -18.25 -0.29
CA MET A 205 0.74 -17.61 -0.96
C MET A 205 0.48 -17.38 -2.45
N VAL A 206 -0.02 -18.39 -3.16
CA VAL A 206 -0.38 -18.26 -4.59
C VAL A 206 -1.45 -17.21 -4.82
N SER A 207 -2.48 -17.17 -3.96
CA SER A 207 -3.56 -16.20 -4.04
C SER A 207 -3.07 -14.76 -3.76
N TYR A 208 -2.18 -14.61 -2.79
CA TYR A 208 -1.53 -13.34 -2.48
C TYR A 208 -0.77 -12.81 -3.70
N PHE A 209 0.09 -13.64 -4.28
CA PHE A 209 0.87 -13.23 -5.45
C PHE A 209 0.03 -12.93 -6.68
N SER A 210 -1.03 -13.70 -6.92
CA SER A 210 -1.96 -13.44 -8.00
C SER A 210 -2.61 -12.06 -7.85
N SER A 211 -2.96 -11.68 -6.61
CA SER A 211 -3.52 -10.38 -6.29
C SER A 211 -2.50 -9.25 -6.48
N VAL A 212 -1.25 -9.46 -6.05
CA VAL A 212 -0.14 -8.52 -6.25
C VAL A 212 0.16 -8.29 -7.74
N GLN A 213 0.21 -9.36 -8.53
CA GLN A 213 0.43 -9.29 -9.97
C GLN A 213 -0.68 -8.50 -10.67
N LEU A 214 -1.93 -8.73 -10.26
CA LEU A 214 -3.08 -7.99 -10.78
C LEU A 214 -3.01 -6.50 -10.39
N LEU A 215 -2.63 -6.19 -9.15
CA LEU A 215 -2.42 -4.81 -8.70
C LEU A 215 -1.37 -4.10 -9.55
N SER A 216 -0.23 -4.75 -9.74
CA SER A 216 0.90 -4.18 -10.48
C SER A 216 0.57 -3.85 -11.93
N ARG A 217 -0.15 -4.75 -12.63
CA ARG A 217 -0.61 -4.50 -14.00
C ARG A 217 -1.62 -3.36 -14.09
N THR A 218 -2.42 -3.18 -13.04
CA THR A 218 -3.42 -2.10 -12.97
C THR A 218 -2.76 -0.76 -12.60
N TYR A 219 -1.63 -0.79 -11.90
CA TYR A 219 -1.02 0.40 -11.31
C TYR A 219 -0.53 1.43 -12.34
N SER A 220 -0.05 1.00 -13.52
CA SER A 220 0.33 1.93 -14.60
C SER A 220 -0.87 2.75 -15.07
N THR A 221 -1.98 2.09 -15.40
CA THR A 221 -3.26 2.74 -15.77
C THR A 221 -3.75 3.70 -14.69
N LEU A 222 -3.57 3.33 -13.42
CA LEU A 222 -3.92 4.18 -12.28
C LEU A 222 -3.03 5.43 -12.22
N ALA A 223 -1.72 5.27 -12.31
CA ALA A 223 -0.76 6.36 -12.29
C ALA A 223 -1.00 7.36 -13.43
N ASP A 224 -1.24 6.86 -14.65
CA ASP A 224 -1.55 7.69 -15.82
C ASP A 224 -2.84 8.47 -15.61
N THR A 225 -3.89 7.82 -15.11
CA THR A 225 -5.16 8.50 -14.84
C THR A 225 -5.02 9.56 -13.74
N TYR A 226 -4.19 9.32 -12.73
CA TYR A 226 -3.85 10.33 -11.72
C TYR A 226 -3.13 11.53 -12.32
N GLN A 227 -2.14 11.28 -13.18
CA GLN A 227 -1.40 12.35 -13.84
C GLN A 227 -2.34 13.23 -14.67
N VAL A 228 -3.19 12.64 -15.51
CA VAL A 228 -4.19 13.37 -16.30
C VAL A 228 -5.14 14.17 -15.40
N TYR A 229 -5.62 13.57 -14.31
CA TYR A 229 -6.46 14.27 -13.34
C TYR A 229 -5.72 15.46 -12.72
N SER A 230 -4.47 15.27 -12.26
CA SER A 230 -3.63 16.31 -11.67
C SER A 230 -3.36 17.46 -12.64
N GLU A 231 -3.10 17.16 -13.91
CA GLU A 231 -2.85 18.17 -14.95
C GLU A 231 -4.11 19.00 -15.23
N ARG A 232 -5.28 18.36 -15.37
CA ARG A 232 -6.56 19.06 -15.55
C ARG A 232 -6.88 19.97 -14.38
N ASN A 233 -6.66 19.45 -13.18
CA ASN A 233 -6.81 20.19 -11.94
C ASN A 233 -5.91 21.44 -11.91
N GLU A 234 -4.65 21.31 -12.33
CA GLU A 234 -3.69 22.41 -12.37
C GLU A 234 -4.11 23.50 -13.38
N ILE A 235 -4.70 23.10 -14.51
CA ILE A 235 -5.29 24.04 -15.48
C ILE A 235 -6.45 24.82 -14.84
N ILE A 236 -7.38 24.13 -14.17
CA ILE A 236 -8.52 24.76 -13.49
C ILE A 236 -8.04 25.76 -12.42
N ARG A 237 -7.03 25.40 -11.63
CA ARG A 237 -6.43 26.29 -10.63
C ARG A 237 -5.88 27.55 -11.27
N LYS A 238 -5.11 27.42 -12.36
CA LYS A 238 -4.53 28.57 -13.07
C LYS A 238 -5.64 29.50 -13.59
N ILE A 239 -6.72 28.95 -14.15
CA ILE A 239 -7.87 29.73 -14.61
C ILE A 239 -8.52 30.48 -13.43
N LEU A 240 -8.85 29.79 -12.34
CA LEU A 240 -9.47 30.41 -11.16
C LEU A 240 -8.58 31.51 -10.56
N SER A 241 -7.29 31.24 -10.41
CA SER A 241 -6.33 32.23 -9.89
C SER A 241 -6.22 33.45 -10.82
N THR A 242 -6.27 33.24 -12.14
CA THR A 242 -6.25 34.33 -13.13
C THR A 242 -7.51 35.18 -13.05
N VAL A 243 -8.69 34.54 -12.99
CA VAL A 243 -9.99 35.22 -12.87
C VAL A 243 -10.08 36.02 -11.56
N LEU A 244 -9.67 35.43 -10.44
CA LEU A 244 -9.64 36.11 -9.14
C LEU A 244 -8.65 37.29 -9.13
N SER A 245 -7.49 37.13 -9.77
CA SER A 245 -6.51 38.22 -9.93
C SER A 245 -7.05 39.35 -10.80
N PHE A 246 -7.79 39.03 -11.86
CA PHE A 246 -8.47 40.03 -12.69
C PHE A 246 -9.54 40.79 -11.90
N PHE A 247 -10.36 40.10 -11.11
CA PHE A 247 -11.32 40.77 -10.23
C PHE A 247 -10.63 41.64 -9.18
N LEU A 248 -9.53 41.16 -8.58
CA LEU A 248 -8.74 41.94 -7.64
C LEU A 248 -8.20 43.21 -8.32
N PHE A 249 -7.70 43.12 -9.55
CA PHE A 249 -7.25 44.26 -10.32
C PHE A 249 -8.37 45.30 -10.54
N VAL A 250 -9.56 44.85 -10.96
CA VAL A 250 -10.73 45.73 -11.16
C VAL A 250 -11.16 46.41 -9.85
N VAL A 251 -11.16 45.67 -8.74
CA VAL A 251 -11.53 46.21 -7.41
C VAL A 251 -10.48 47.19 -6.91
N CYS A 252 -9.19 46.88 -7.07
CA CYS A 252 -8.09 47.79 -6.73
C CYS A 252 -8.12 49.08 -7.57
N TYR A 253 -8.47 48.97 -8.86
CA TYR A 253 -8.66 50.15 -9.72
C TYR A 253 -9.78 51.06 -9.20
N LYS A 254 -10.95 50.49 -8.86
CA LYS A 254 -12.06 51.25 -8.25
C LYS A 254 -11.71 51.81 -6.87
N CYS A 255 -10.94 51.07 -6.07
CA CYS A 255 -10.44 51.53 -4.79
C CYS A 255 -9.56 52.79 -4.96
N ARG A 256 -8.61 52.75 -5.90
CA ARG A 256 -7.77 53.90 -6.27
C ARG A 256 -8.61 55.09 -6.74
N GLU A 257 -9.59 54.88 -7.62
CA GLU A 257 -10.49 55.93 -8.09
C GLU A 257 -11.26 56.58 -6.92
N ASN A 258 -11.78 55.78 -5.99
CA ASN A 258 -12.47 56.27 -4.80
C ASN A 258 -11.55 57.01 -3.83
N LEU A 259 -10.31 56.55 -3.64
CA LEU A 259 -9.32 57.22 -2.80
C LEU A 259 -8.93 58.58 -3.40
N ILE A 260 -8.73 58.65 -4.72
CA ILE A 260 -8.46 59.91 -5.44
C ILE A 260 -9.65 60.87 -5.28
N LYS A 261 -10.89 60.39 -5.45
CA LYS A 261 -12.11 61.23 -5.24
C LYS A 261 -12.24 61.73 -3.80
N LYS A 262 -11.99 60.87 -2.81
CA LYS A 262 -11.99 61.25 -1.38
C LYS A 262 -10.91 62.29 -1.08
N ALA A 263 -9.70 62.11 -1.62
CA ALA A 263 -8.59 63.06 -1.45
C ALA A 263 -8.88 64.41 -2.13
N ALA A 264 -9.49 64.39 -3.32
CA ALA A 264 -9.91 65.61 -4.01
C ALA A 264 -10.98 66.39 -3.23
N GLN A 265 -11.96 65.69 -2.65
CA GLN A 265 -12.97 66.30 -1.78
C GLN A 265 -12.40 66.88 -0.48
N SER A 266 -11.31 66.32 0.06
CA SER A 266 -10.67 66.88 1.26
C SER A 266 -9.74 68.06 0.96
N LEU A 267 -9.34 68.26 -0.30
CA LEU A 267 -8.44 69.34 -0.74
C LEU A 267 -9.16 70.56 -1.33
N GLY A 268 -10.49 70.48 -1.51
CA GLY A 268 -11.31 71.57 -2.03
C GLY A 268 -12.77 71.42 -1.59
N GLY A 269 -13.04 71.93 -0.39
CA GLY A 269 -14.35 72.34 0.11
C GLY A 269 -14.20 73.70 0.75
#